data_AF-A0A916RQJ1-F1
#
_entry.id   AF-A0A916RQJ1-F1
#
_cell.length_a   1.000
_cell.length_b   1.000
_cell.length_c   1.000
_cell.angle_alpha   90.00
_cell.angle_beta   90.00
_cell.angle_gamma   90.00
#
_symmetry.space_group_name_H-M   'P 1'
#
loop_
_entity.id
_entity.type
_entity.pdbx_description
1 polymer ?
#
loop_
_entity_poly.entity_id
_entity_poly.type
_entity_poly.pdbx_seq_one_letter_code
_entity_poly.pdbx_strand_id
1 'polypeptide(L)'
;MPTLKNAKHEAFAQGLAKGLSASDAYVEAGYKRNRHNAASLSRKQHILTRVAELQAKAVKKVEVTIESLAAEYDEVRAIAIAEKQLGAANQSTAGKAKLFGLGVENRRMSGSVQIITLTAKDLDGLSPDELASLEQAYPVLQKLGLVGGDTGSAQEA
;
A
#
# COMPACT_ATOMS: atom_id res chain seq x y z
N MET A 1 24.20 -4.51 -0.64
CA MET A 1 25.01 -5.29 -1.60
C MET A 1 24.10 -6.24 -2.34
N PRO A 2 24.03 -6.22 -3.69
CA PRO A 2 23.32 -7.25 -4.45
C PRO A 2 23.98 -8.60 -4.20
N THR A 3 23.18 -9.65 -3.96
CA THR A 3 23.72 -10.99 -3.66
C THR A 3 24.03 -11.76 -4.94
N LEU A 4 23.27 -11.49 -6.01
CA LEU A 4 23.62 -11.93 -7.35
C LEU A 4 24.71 -11.03 -7.94
N LYS A 5 25.64 -11.63 -8.68
CA LYS A 5 26.73 -10.94 -9.38
C LYS A 5 26.25 -9.84 -10.34
N ASN A 6 25.04 -9.99 -10.88
CA ASN A 6 24.41 -8.99 -11.72
C ASN A 6 23.32 -8.26 -10.93
N ALA A 7 23.49 -6.96 -10.73
CA ALA A 7 22.52 -6.11 -10.02
C ALA A 7 21.13 -6.11 -10.68
N LYS A 8 21.05 -6.21 -12.01
CA LYS A 8 19.76 -6.31 -12.72
C LYS A 8 19.06 -7.65 -12.49
N HIS A 9 19.80 -8.74 -12.34
CA HIS A 9 19.22 -10.03 -11.96
C HIS A 9 18.71 -10.03 -10.52
N GLU A 10 19.41 -9.33 -9.62
CA GLU A 10 18.95 -9.13 -8.24
C GLU A 10 17.65 -8.31 -8.21
N ALA A 11 17.60 -7.18 -8.92
CA ALA A 11 16.39 -6.36 -9.02
C ALA A 11 15.21 -7.15 -9.63
N PHE A 12 15.48 -7.96 -10.66
CA PHE A 12 14.48 -8.84 -11.26
C PHE A 12 13.95 -9.89 -10.29
N ALA A 13 14.83 -10.57 -9.54
CA ALA A 13 14.44 -11.54 -8.52
C ALA A 13 13.65 -10.87 -7.37
N GLN A 14 13.99 -9.65 -6.99
CA GLN A 14 13.23 -8.88 -6.00
C GLN A 14 11.83 -8.52 -6.51
N GLY A 15 11.69 -8.10 -7.76
CA GLY A 15 10.38 -7.84 -8.38
C GLY A 15 9.49 -9.08 -8.40
N LEU A 16 10.04 -10.23 -8.79
CA LEU A 16 9.32 -11.52 -8.75
C LEU A 16 8.91 -11.92 -7.32
N ALA A 17 9.79 -11.74 -6.34
CA ALA A 17 9.49 -12.06 -4.95
C ALA A 17 8.39 -11.17 -4.35
N LYS A 18 8.22 -9.94 -4.85
CA LYS A 18 7.11 -9.03 -4.50
C LYS A 18 5.78 -9.39 -5.17
N GLY A 19 5.76 -10.38 -6.07
CA GLY A 19 4.54 -10.83 -6.75
C GLY A 19 4.28 -10.17 -8.11
N LEU A 20 5.24 -9.41 -8.66
CA LEU A 20 5.09 -8.82 -9.99
C LEU A 20 5.14 -9.89 -11.08
N SER A 21 4.47 -9.61 -12.21
CA SER A 21 4.60 -10.44 -13.39
C SER A 21 6.05 -10.41 -13.89
N ALA A 22 6.49 -11.49 -14.53
CA ALA A 22 7.86 -11.55 -15.07
C ALA A 22 8.13 -10.40 -16.05
N SER A 23 7.14 -9.92 -16.80
CA SER A 23 7.35 -8.81 -17.75
C SER A 23 7.57 -7.49 -17.01
N ASP A 24 6.84 -7.25 -15.93
CA ASP A 24 6.90 -6.00 -15.16
C ASP A 24 8.16 -5.95 -14.30
N ALA A 25 8.49 -7.06 -13.61
CA ALA A 25 9.74 -7.20 -12.89
C ALA A 25 10.97 -7.00 -13.80
N TYR A 26 10.88 -7.39 -15.07
CA TYR A 26 11.95 -7.21 -16.05
C TYR A 26 12.15 -5.74 -16.42
N VAL A 27 11.05 -5.00 -16.58
CA VAL A 27 11.10 -3.56 -16.85
C VAL A 27 11.62 -2.80 -15.63
N GLU A 28 11.13 -3.12 -14.42
CA GLU A 28 11.56 -2.48 -13.17
C GLU A 28 13.05 -2.75 -12.88
N ALA A 29 13.56 -3.92 -13.27
CA ALA A 29 14.99 -4.24 -13.22
C ALA A 29 15.86 -3.45 -14.23
N GLY A 30 15.25 -2.57 -15.03
CA GLY A 30 15.94 -1.72 -16.00
C GLY A 30 16.26 -2.42 -17.32
N TYR A 31 15.47 -3.42 -17.71
CA TYR A 31 15.53 -4.01 -19.05
C TYR A 31 14.44 -3.44 -19.96
N LYS A 32 14.71 -3.44 -21.27
CA LYS A 32 13.69 -3.13 -22.28
C LYS A 32 12.59 -4.20 -22.23
N ARG A 33 11.32 -3.76 -22.22
CA ARG A 33 10.15 -4.64 -22.19
C ARG A 33 10.26 -5.72 -23.27
N ASN A 34 10.36 -6.97 -22.84
CA ASN A 34 10.37 -8.15 -23.72
C ASN A 34 9.91 -9.38 -22.93
N ARG A 35 8.71 -9.86 -23.24
CA ARG A 35 8.05 -10.96 -22.52
C ARG A 35 8.80 -12.29 -22.65
N HIS A 36 9.37 -12.59 -23.81
CA HIS A 36 10.10 -13.84 -24.04
C HIS A 36 11.38 -13.89 -23.22
N ASN A 37 12.13 -12.79 -23.20
CA ASN A 37 13.36 -12.70 -22.41
C ASN A 37 13.08 -12.73 -20.91
N ALA A 38 12.03 -12.04 -20.47
CA ALA A 38 11.56 -12.08 -19.09
C ALA A 38 11.22 -13.52 -18.64
N ALA A 39 10.43 -14.26 -19.45
CA ALA A 39 10.06 -15.63 -19.15
C ALA A 39 11.25 -16.61 -19.20
N SER A 40 12.23 -16.37 -20.07
CA SER A 40 13.46 -17.14 -20.10
C SER A 40 14.35 -16.87 -18.87
N LEU A 41 14.42 -15.60 -18.42
CA LEU A 41 15.19 -15.24 -17.24
C LEU A 41 14.55 -15.77 -15.95
N SER A 42 13.22 -15.74 -15.84
CA SER A 42 12.49 -16.25 -14.66
C SER A 42 12.66 -17.75 -14.43
N ARG A 43 12.96 -18.52 -15.48
CA ARG A 43 13.20 -19.97 -15.40
C ARG A 43 14.65 -20.33 -15.04
N LYS A 44 15.57 -19.37 -14.97
CA LYS A 44 16.97 -19.67 -14.64
C LYS A 44 17.11 -20.03 -13.16
N GLN A 45 17.84 -21.11 -12.87
CA GLN A 45 17.96 -21.66 -11.53
C GLN A 45 18.42 -20.63 -10.48
N HIS A 46 19.42 -19.80 -10.79
CA HIS A 46 19.92 -18.80 -9.86
C HIS A 46 18.90 -17.71 -9.51
N ILE A 47 17.96 -17.41 -10.41
CA ILE A 47 16.86 -16.48 -10.13
C ILE A 47 15.84 -17.17 -9.24
N LEU A 48 15.44 -18.40 -9.57
CA LEU A 48 14.48 -19.18 -8.78
C LEU A 48 14.96 -19.38 -7.33
N THR A 49 16.22 -19.79 -7.15
CA THR A 49 16.82 -19.92 -5.82
C THR A 49 16.75 -18.60 -5.06
N ARG A 50 17.09 -17.48 -5.71
CA ARG A 50 17.06 -16.17 -5.07
C ARG A 50 15.64 -15.72 -4.69
N VAL A 51 14.66 -15.95 -5.57
CA VAL A 51 13.25 -15.66 -5.27
C VAL A 51 12.78 -16.47 -4.07
N ALA A 52 13.11 -17.76 -3.99
CA ALA A 52 12.76 -18.61 -2.86
C ALA A 52 13.39 -18.11 -1.54
N GLU A 53 14.65 -17.70 -1.56
CA GLU A 53 15.31 -17.10 -0.39
C GLU A 53 14.61 -15.80 0.07
N LEU A 54 14.25 -14.93 -0.88
CA LEU A 54 13.57 -13.67 -0.59
C LEU A 54 12.17 -13.90 -0.02
N GLN A 55 11.42 -14.84 -0.60
CA GLN A 55 10.10 -15.23 -0.10
C GLN A 55 10.18 -15.86 1.29
N ALA A 56 11.14 -16.75 1.54
CA ALA A 56 11.34 -17.33 2.88
C ALA A 56 11.68 -16.27 3.94
N LYS A 57 12.45 -15.24 3.58
CA LYS A 57 12.74 -14.10 4.47
C LYS A 57 11.52 -13.19 4.65
N ALA A 58 10.71 -13.00 3.62
CA ALA A 58 9.49 -12.22 3.70
C ALA A 58 8.47 -12.90 4.62
N VAL A 59 8.29 -14.23 4.49
CA VAL A 59 7.44 -15.03 5.39
C VAL A 59 7.85 -14.83 6.85
N LYS A 60 9.14 -14.92 7.19
CA LYS A 60 9.64 -14.65 8.55
C LYS A 60 9.38 -13.23 9.06
N LYS A 61 9.24 -12.24 8.18
CA LYS A 61 8.89 -10.85 8.57
C LYS A 61 7.37 -10.65 8.66
N VAL A 62 6.59 -11.46 7.95
CA VAL A 62 5.12 -11.44 7.90
C VAL A 62 4.51 -12.39 8.95
N GLU A 63 5.32 -13.05 9.78
CA GLU A 63 4.90 -13.90 10.91
C GLU A 63 4.16 -13.16 12.04
N VAL A 64 3.71 -11.92 11.82
CA VAL A 64 2.60 -11.36 12.60
C VAL A 64 1.30 -11.90 11.99
N THR A 65 0.93 -13.12 12.35
CA THR A 65 -0.33 -13.74 11.94
C THR A 65 -1.47 -13.28 12.85
N ILE A 66 -2.71 -13.54 12.45
CA ILE A 66 -3.87 -13.32 13.32
C ILE A 66 -3.70 -14.15 14.60
N GLU A 67 -3.18 -15.36 14.48
CA GLU A 67 -2.89 -16.25 15.61
C GLU A 67 -1.80 -15.71 16.54
N SER A 68 -0.71 -15.15 16.00
CA SER A 68 0.36 -14.59 16.83
C SER A 68 -0.13 -13.36 17.60
N LEU A 69 -0.86 -12.46 16.94
CA LEU A 69 -1.48 -11.30 17.59
C LEU A 69 -2.52 -11.71 18.63
N ALA A 70 -3.32 -12.74 18.34
CA ALA A 70 -4.29 -13.27 19.28
C ALA A 70 -3.63 -13.85 20.53
N ALA A 71 -2.48 -14.51 20.39
CA ALA A 71 -1.68 -15.02 21.50
C ALA A 71 -1.07 -13.87 22.32
N GLU A 72 -0.52 -12.84 21.66
CA GLU A 72 -0.02 -11.63 22.34
C GLU A 72 -1.12 -10.97 23.19
N TYR A 73 -2.35 -10.86 22.66
CA TYR A 73 -3.49 -10.33 23.43
C TYR A 73 -3.86 -11.18 24.64
N ASP A 74 -3.74 -12.52 24.57
CA ASP A 74 -3.98 -13.41 25.71
C ASP A 74 -2.91 -13.24 26.79
N GLU A 75 -1.64 -13.10 26.40
CA GLU A 75 -0.53 -12.85 27.32
C GLU A 75 -0.69 -11.52 28.06
N VAL A 76 -0.97 -10.43 27.33
CA VAL A 76 -1.23 -9.11 27.92
C VAL A 76 -2.44 -9.16 28.85
N ARG A 77 -3.50 -9.91 28.48
CA ARG A 77 -4.67 -10.09 29.33
C ARG A 77 -4.31 -10.82 30.63
N ALA A 78 -3.49 -11.86 30.57
CA ALA A 78 -3.06 -12.61 31.75
C ALA A 78 -2.25 -11.72 32.71
N ILE A 79 -1.30 -10.93 32.18
CA ILE A 79 -0.52 -9.96 32.96
C ILE A 79 -1.43 -8.90 33.58
N ALA A 80 -2.35 -8.33 32.80
CA ALA A 80 -3.28 -7.31 33.29
C ALA A 80 -4.20 -7.83 34.42
N ILE A 81 -4.64 -9.10 34.35
CA ILE A 81 -5.42 -9.73 35.43
C ILE A 81 -4.56 -9.89 36.68
N ALA A 82 -3.31 -10.36 36.54
CA ALA A 82 -2.38 -10.52 37.66
C ALA A 82 -2.09 -9.19 38.37
N GLU A 83 -1.97 -8.10 37.61
CA GLU A 83 -1.77 -6.74 38.12
C GLU A 83 -3.07 -6.05 38.58
N LYS A 84 -4.22 -6.74 38.54
CA LYS A 84 -5.56 -6.21 38.86
C LYS A 84 -5.98 -5.02 37.98
N GLN A 85 -5.38 -4.86 36.80
CA GLN A 85 -5.72 -3.84 35.81
C GLN A 85 -6.84 -4.34 34.89
N LEU A 86 -8.06 -4.45 35.44
CA LEU A 86 -9.21 -4.99 34.70
C LEU A 86 -9.58 -4.17 33.45
N GLY A 87 -9.29 -2.87 33.45
CA GLY A 87 -9.46 -2.01 32.27
C GLY A 87 -8.60 -2.43 31.09
N ALA A 88 -7.32 -2.73 31.33
CA ALA A 88 -6.40 -3.22 30.30
C ALA A 88 -6.78 -4.64 29.84
N ALA A 89 -7.20 -5.52 30.76
CA ALA A 89 -7.67 -6.86 30.40
C ALA A 89 -8.92 -6.83 29.48
N ASN A 90 -9.85 -5.91 29.73
CA ASN A 90 -11.01 -5.69 28.88
C ASN A 90 -10.62 -5.15 27.50
N GLN A 91 -9.65 -4.22 27.45
CA GLN A 91 -9.13 -3.71 26.17
C GLN A 91 -8.45 -4.80 25.34
N SER A 92 -7.66 -5.68 25.95
CA SER A 92 -7.06 -6.82 25.23
C SER A 92 -8.13 -7.78 24.70
N THR A 93 -9.16 -8.06 25.50
CA THR A 93 -10.29 -8.92 25.07
C THR A 93 -11.05 -8.28 23.89
N ALA A 94 -11.30 -6.97 23.95
CA ALA A 94 -11.96 -6.23 22.88
C ALA A 94 -11.09 -6.13 21.61
N GLY A 95 -9.78 -5.90 21.76
CA GLY A 95 -8.82 -5.90 20.66
C GLY A 95 -8.77 -7.24 19.93
N LYS A 96 -8.71 -8.33 20.69
CA LYS A 96 -8.79 -9.70 20.15
C LYS A 96 -10.12 -9.95 19.43
N ALA A 97 -11.25 -9.53 19.99
CA ALA A 97 -12.55 -9.65 19.32
C ALA A 97 -12.61 -8.87 18.00
N LYS A 98 -11.99 -7.68 17.92
CA LYS A 98 -11.88 -6.91 16.68
C LYS A 98 -11.03 -7.64 15.62
N LEU A 99 -9.92 -8.30 16.02
CA LEU A 99 -9.10 -9.10 15.09
C LEU A 99 -9.90 -10.23 14.43
N PHE A 100 -10.77 -10.90 15.18
CA PHE A 100 -11.63 -11.97 14.65
C PHE A 100 -12.92 -11.47 13.98
N GLY A 101 -13.07 -10.15 13.77
CA GLY A 101 -14.25 -9.57 13.16
C GLY A 101 -15.52 -9.62 14.02
N LEU A 102 -15.39 -9.95 15.30
CA LEU A 102 -16.50 -9.99 16.28
C LEU A 102 -16.81 -8.60 16.84
N GLY A 103 -15.87 -7.66 16.74
CA GLY A 103 -16.04 -6.25 17.11
C GLY A 103 -16.27 -5.36 15.89
N VAL A 104 -17.53 -5.05 15.59
CA VAL A 104 -17.88 -4.11 14.50
C VAL A 104 -17.88 -2.68 15.02
N GLU A 105 -16.95 -1.85 14.54
CA GLU A 105 -16.93 -0.41 14.82
C GLU A 105 -17.55 0.36 13.64
N ASN A 106 -18.86 0.62 13.72
CA ASN A 106 -19.55 1.41 12.72
C ASN A 106 -19.24 2.89 12.93
N ARG A 107 -18.32 3.46 12.15
CA ARG A 107 -18.06 4.90 12.14
C ARG A 107 -18.96 5.57 11.11
N ARG A 108 -20.05 6.19 11.57
CA ARG A 108 -20.93 6.97 10.70
C ARG A 108 -20.27 8.31 10.40
N MET A 109 -19.78 8.49 9.18
CA MET A 109 -19.34 9.79 8.68
C MET A 109 -20.51 10.47 7.98
N SER A 110 -20.92 11.63 8.46
CA SER A 110 -21.92 12.49 7.80
C SER A 110 -21.22 13.71 7.20
N GLY A 111 -21.38 13.90 5.90
CA GLY A 111 -20.89 15.05 5.16
C GLY A 111 -21.34 14.96 3.71
N SER A 112 -21.37 16.10 3.01
CA SER A 112 -21.60 16.14 1.57
C SER A 112 -20.26 15.93 0.86
N VAL A 113 -20.08 14.78 0.20
CA VAL A 113 -18.96 14.57 -0.71
C VAL A 113 -19.42 15.00 -2.10
N GLN A 114 -18.96 16.17 -2.56
CA GLN A 114 -19.14 16.60 -3.95
C GLN A 114 -17.89 16.23 -4.74
N ILE A 115 -18.03 15.31 -5.69
CA ILE A 115 -16.99 15.02 -6.67
C ILE A 115 -17.22 15.98 -7.83
N ILE A 116 -16.45 17.07 -7.89
CA ILE A 116 -16.48 17.99 -9.03
C ILE A 116 -15.39 17.53 -10.01
N THR A 117 -15.79 16.96 -11.14
CA THR A 117 -14.87 16.68 -12.25
C THR A 117 -14.79 17.92 -13.12
N LEU A 118 -13.74 18.72 -12.96
CA LEU A 118 -13.46 19.86 -13.83
C LEU A 118 -12.68 19.35 -15.03
N THR A 119 -13.25 19.42 -16.24
CA THR A 119 -12.53 19.12 -17.48
C THR A 119 -12.08 20.41 -18.16
N ALA A 120 -11.04 20.33 -19.01
CA ALA A 120 -10.57 21.48 -19.78
C ALA A 120 -11.69 22.14 -20.63
N LYS A 121 -12.70 21.37 -21.06
CA LYS A 121 -13.86 21.88 -21.81
C LYS A 121 -14.79 22.75 -20.96
N ASP A 122 -14.82 22.53 -19.65
CA ASP A 122 -15.63 23.34 -18.72
C ASP A 122 -14.93 24.67 -18.39
N LEU A 123 -13.62 24.75 -18.63
CA LEU A 123 -12.82 25.97 -18.51
C LEU A 123 -12.93 26.86 -19.76
N ASP A 124 -13.14 26.29 -20.94
CA ASP A 124 -13.28 27.02 -22.21
C ASP A 124 -14.58 27.84 -22.30
N GLY A 125 -15.60 27.52 -21.50
CA GLY A 125 -16.89 28.22 -21.46
C GLY A 125 -16.94 29.44 -20.54
N LEU A 126 -15.87 29.70 -19.78
CA LEU A 126 -15.80 30.80 -18.82
C LEU A 126 -15.31 32.09 -19.49
N SER A 127 -15.93 33.21 -19.13
CA SER A 127 -15.45 34.51 -19.55
C SER A 127 -14.08 34.83 -18.94
N PRO A 128 -13.30 35.75 -19.55
CA PRO A 128 -12.01 36.16 -19.00
C PRO A 128 -12.08 36.65 -17.54
N ASP A 129 -13.17 37.30 -17.17
CA ASP A 129 -13.39 37.83 -15.81
C ASP A 129 -13.66 36.72 -14.78
N GLU A 130 -14.35 35.65 -15.20
CA GLU A 130 -14.61 34.48 -14.36
C GLU A 130 -13.34 33.63 -14.18
N LEU A 131 -12.50 33.52 -15.22
CA LEU A 131 -11.18 32.88 -15.13
C LEU A 131 -10.25 33.65 -14.18
N ALA A 132 -10.23 34.98 -14.26
CA ALA A 132 -9.44 35.81 -13.35
C ALA A 132 -9.90 35.66 -11.89
N SER A 133 -11.21 35.52 -11.65
CA SER A 133 -11.77 35.28 -10.32
C SER A 133 -11.36 33.92 -9.75
N LEU A 134 -11.30 32.88 -10.60
CA LEU A 134 -10.82 31.55 -10.21
C LEU A 134 -9.32 31.55 -9.90
N GLU A 135 -8.52 32.26 -10.69
CA GLU A 135 -7.07 32.39 -10.46
C GLU A 135 -6.79 33.10 -9.11
N GLN A 136 -7.55 34.15 -8.79
CA GLN A 136 -7.44 34.83 -7.50
C GLN A 136 -7.86 33.94 -6.32
N ALA A 137 -8.82 33.03 -6.51
CA ALA A 137 -9.27 32.09 -5.49
C ALA A 137 -8.33 30.88 -5.30
N TYR A 138 -7.46 30.59 -6.28
CA TYR A 138 -6.58 29.42 -6.27
C TYR A 138 -5.74 29.25 -4.99
N PRO A 139 -5.10 30.30 -4.41
CA PRO A 139 -4.32 30.16 -3.18
C PRO A 139 -5.17 29.79 -1.95
N VAL A 140 -6.44 30.20 -1.92
CA VAL A 140 -7.37 29.87 -0.85
C VAL A 140 -7.82 28.41 -0.99
N LEU A 141 -8.14 27.98 -2.22
CA LEU A 141 -8.48 26.59 -2.52
C LEU A 141 -7.33 25.63 -2.20
N GLN A 142 -6.08 26.06 -2.41
CA GLN A 142 -4.88 25.30 -2.04
C GLN A 142 -4.71 25.17 -0.53
N LYS A 143 -4.95 26.24 0.24
CA LYS A 143 -4.92 26.18 1.71
C LYS A 143 -6.01 25.28 2.30
N LEU A 144 -7.15 25.20 1.64
CA LEU A 144 -8.26 24.31 2.03
C LEU A 144 -8.05 22.87 1.55
N GLY A 145 -6.97 22.58 0.81
CA GLY A 145 -6.67 21.24 0.29
C GLY A 145 -7.63 20.76 -0.80
N LEU A 146 -8.39 21.69 -1.41
CA LEU A 146 -9.35 21.38 -2.47
C LEU A 146 -8.67 21.31 -3.85
N VAL A 147 -7.54 22.01 -4.01
CA VAL A 147 -6.73 22.01 -5.22
C VAL A 147 -5.25 21.98 -4.82
N GLY A 148 -4.50 20.97 -5.24
CA GLY A 148 -3.10 20.81 -4.85
C GLY A 148 -2.80 19.40 -4.40
N GLY A 149 -2.32 18.60 -5.34
CA GLY A 149 -1.91 17.23 -5.13
C GLY A 149 -1.60 16.60 -6.47
N ASP A 150 -0.32 16.64 -6.86
CA ASP A 150 0.26 15.67 -7.77
C ASP A 150 0.10 14.29 -7.13
N THR A 151 -1.06 13.67 -7.35
CA THR A 151 -1.14 12.22 -7.40
C THR A 151 -0.76 11.86 -8.82
N GLY A 152 0.56 11.83 -9.04
CA GLY A 152 1.10 11.24 -10.24
C GLY A 152 0.45 9.88 -10.46
N SER A 153 0.04 9.65 -11.71
CA SER A 153 0.00 8.33 -12.32
C SER A 153 -0.53 7.19 -11.45
N ALA A 154 -1.85 6.96 -11.50
CA ALA A 154 -2.34 5.58 -11.55
C ALA A 154 -2.76 5.29 -12.99
N GLN A 155 -1.91 4.55 -13.67
CA GLN A 155 -2.21 3.86 -14.93
C GLN A 155 -3.39 2.90 -14.74
N GLU A 156 -4.13 2.67 -15.85
CA GLU A 156 -5.00 1.50 -16.12
C GLU A 156 -6.36 1.51 -15.35
N ALA A 157 -7.51 1.20 -15.96
CA ALA A 157 -7.88 0.47 -17.17
C ALA A 157 -9.23 0.98 -17.73
#